data_AF-A0A348PHP0-F1
#
_entry.id   AF-A0A348PHP0-F1
#
_cell.length_a   1.000
_cell.length_b   1.000
_cell.length_c   1.000
_cell.angle_alpha   90.00
_cell.angle_beta   90.00
_cell.angle_gamma   90.00
#
_symmetry.space_group_name_H-M   'P 1'
#
loop_
_entity.id
_entity.type
_entity.pdbx_description
1 polymer ?
#
loop_
_entity_poly.entity_id
_entity_poly.type
_entity_poly.pdbx_seq_one_letter_code
_entity_poly.pdbx_strand_id
1 'polypeptide(L)' 'PGGETTLKTFFKERDGRIRLQPANPDFEPIIVDSCEIQGVVMGVMRRY' A
#
# COMPACT_ATOMS: atom_id res chain seq x y z
N PRO A 1 14.02 13.96 2.44
CA PRO A 1 12.90 13.08 2.07
C PRO A 1 12.19 12.57 3.34
N GLY A 2 11.10 13.22 3.75
CA GLY A 2 10.23 12.75 4.84
C GLY A 2 9.37 11.57 4.39
N GLY A 3 10.01 10.52 3.87
CA GLY A 3 9.36 9.40 3.20
C GLY A 3 8.62 8.51 4.19
N GLU A 4 7.30 8.57 4.15
CA GLU A 4 6.45 7.64 4.87
C GLU A 4 6.44 6.28 4.17
N THR A 5 6.59 5.21 4.95
CA THR A 5 6.47 3.82 4.48
C THR A 5 5.17 3.23 5.04
N THR A 6 4.43 2.51 4.21
CA THR A 6 3.13 1.93 4.58
C THR A 6 3.00 0.50 4.07
N LEU A 7 2.19 -0.29 4.76
CA LEU A 7 1.72 -1.59 4.26
C LEU A 7 0.27 -1.44 3.77
N LYS A 8 0.06 -1.69 2.49
CA LYS A 8 -1.21 -1.60 1.77
C LYS A 8 -1.23 -2.64 0.64
N THR A 9 -2.42 -3.07 0.24
CA THR A 9 -2.54 -3.88 -0.98
C THR A 9 -2.37 -2.96 -2.19
N PHE A 10 -1.47 -3.35 -3.09
CA PHE A 10 -1.12 -2.57 -4.27
C PHE A 10 -1.99 -2.97 -5.47
N PHE A 11 -2.61 -1.99 -6.12
CA PHE A 11 -3.33 -2.16 -7.38
C PHE A 11 -2.83 -1.16 -8.43
N LYS A 12 -2.67 -1.64 -9.67
CA LYS A 12 -2.51 -0.78 -10.85
C LYS A 12 -3.86 -0.64 -11.54
N GLU A 13 -4.37 0.58 -11.55
CA GLU A 13 -5.64 0.90 -12.19
C GLU A 13 -5.46 1.03 -13.72
N ARG A 14 -6.56 0.90 -14.48
CA ARG A 14 -6.51 0.92 -15.95
C ARG A 14 -6.05 2.25 -16.54
N ASP A 15 -6.24 3.33 -15.79
CA ASP A 15 -5.83 4.69 -16.16
C ASP A 15 -4.35 4.98 -15.85
N GLY A 16 -3.60 3.99 -15.34
CA GLY A 16 -2.17 4.09 -15.03
C GLY A 16 -1.87 4.54 -13.60
N ARG A 17 -2.87 4.92 -12.81
CA ARG A 17 -2.65 5.31 -11.40
C ARG A 17 -2.47 4.08 -10.50
N ILE A 18 -1.81 4.31 -9.37
CA ILE A 18 -1.60 3.31 -8.31
C ILE A 18 -2.59 3.56 -7.19
N ARG A 19 -3.29 2.50 -6.77
CA ARG A 19 -4.12 2.52 -5.57
C ARG A 19 -3.48 1.67 -4.48
N LEU A 20 -3.24 2.30 -3.33
CA LEU A 20 -2.79 1.66 -2.10
C LEU A 20 -4.02 1.45 -1.20
N GLN A 21 -4.55 0.24 -1.22
CA GLN A 21 -5.78 -0.13 -0.50
C GLN A 21 -5.48 -0.51 0.96
N PRO A 22 -6.12 0.12 1.96
CA PRO A 22 -6.06 -0.32 3.34
C PRO A 22 -6.81 -1.64 3.55
N ALA A 23 -6.36 -2.42 4.54
CA ALA A 23 -7.04 -3.63 5.00
C ALA A 23 -8.22 -3.34 5.95
N ASN A 24 -8.38 -2.09 6.39
CA ASN A 24 -9.53 -1.63 7.15
C ASN A 24 -10.49 -0.87 6.19
N PRO A 25 -11.75 -1.31 6.04
CA PRO A 25 -12.73 -0.68 5.14
C PRO A 25 -13.14 0.75 5.53
N ASP A 26 -12.93 1.15 6.78
CA ASP A 26 -13.26 2.51 7.25
C ASP A 26 -12.28 3.58 6.74
N PHE A 27 -11.18 3.15 6.10
CA PHE A 27 -10.15 4.04 5.57
C PHE A 27 -10.26 4.17 4.05
N GLU A 28 -10.13 5.41 3.57
CA GLU A 28 -10.09 5.68 2.13
C GLU A 28 -8.80 5.13 1.50
N PRO A 29 -8.86 4.66 0.23
CA PRO A 29 -7.68 4.29 -0.52
C PRO A 29 -6.81 5.51 -0.83
N ILE A 30 -5.49 5.31 -0.86
CA ILE A 30 -4.55 6.35 -1.30
C ILE A 30 -4.28 6.16 -2.79
N ILE A 31 -4.50 7.21 -3.58
CA ILE A 31 -4.25 7.21 -5.03
C ILE A 31 -3.03 8.06 -5.33
N VAL A 32 -2.03 7.48 -6.01
CA VAL A 32 -0.78 8.15 -6.37
C VAL A 32 -0.37 7.82 -7.81
N ASP A 33 0.38 8.72 -8.43
CA ASP A 33 0.94 8.49 -9.77
C ASP A 33 2.22 7.64 -9.72
N SER A 34 2.94 7.67 -8.59
CA SER A 34 4.15 6.88 -8.39
C SER A 34 4.37 6.55 -6.92
N CYS A 35 4.96 5.38 -6.66
CA CYS A 35 5.50 4.98 -5.36
C CYS A 35 6.63 3.98 -5.55
N GLU A 36 7.49 3.84 -4.54
CA GLU A 36 8.55 2.84 -4.54
C GLU A 36 8.14 1.59 -3.77
N ILE A 37 8.11 0.44 -4.44
CA ILE A 37 7.80 -0.85 -3.79
C ILE A 37 9.08 -1.36 -3.12
N GLN A 38 9.11 -1.32 -1.79
CA GLN A 38 10.22 -1.83 -0.98
C GLN A 38 10.27 -3.36 -0.91
N GLY A 39 9.13 -4.03 -1.15
CA GLY A 39 9.04 -5.49 -1.14
C GLY A 39 7.59 -6.00 -1.10
N VAL A 40 7.45 -7.33 -1.06
CA VAL A 40 6.15 -8.02 -0.91
C VAL A 40 6.10 -8.68 0.46
N VAL A 41 5.00 -8.47 1.18
CA VAL A 41 4.78 -9.14 2.48
C VAL A 41 4.50 -10.62 2.24
N MET A 42 5.32 -11.50 2.83
CA MET A 42 5.20 -12.95 2.69
C MET A 42 4.58 -13.65 3.91
N GLY A 43 4.61 -13.02 5.08
CA GLY A 43 4.11 -13.62 6.32
C GLY A 43 4.05 -12.62 7.47
N VAL A 44 3.36 -13.00 8.54
CA VAL A 44 3.18 -12.19 9.74
C VAL A 44 3.62 -13.01 10.95
N MET A 45 4.52 -12.46 11.77
CA MET A 45 4.89 -13.01 13.07
C MET A 45 4.21 -12.18 14.17
N ARG A 46 3.51 -12.84 15.09
CA ARG A 46 2.92 -12.21 16.28
C ARG A 46 3.46 -12.88 17.53
N ARG A 47 3.95 -12.08 18.47
CA ARG A 47 4.35 -12.53 19.81
C ARG A 47 3.30 -12.03 20.81
N TYR A 48 2.81 -12.93 21.65
CA TYR A 48 1.89 -12.63 22.75
C TYR A 48 2.66 -12.48 24.06
#